data_AF-A0A6N1YFU9-F1
#
_entry.id   AF-A0A6N1YFU9-F1
#
_cell.length_a   1.000
_cell.length_b   1.000
_cell.length_c   1.000
_cell.angle_alpha   90.00
_cell.angle_beta   90.00
_cell.angle_gamma   90.00
#
_symmetry.space_group_name_H-M   'P 1'
#
loop_
_entity.id
_entity.type
_entity.pdbx_description
1 polymer ?
#
loop_
_entity_poly.entity_id
_entity_poly.type
_entity_poly.pdbx_seq_one_letter_code
_entity_poly.pdbx_strand_id
1 'polypeptide(L)'
;MRISTILAFFMFIAPAAYAEIYKCGQNGQISYQDKPCKTSSIEFTPSKDISTRQQQSAAEKLKSDLALRNEQKRVAQEAKDKERILRAQEAKADAAYRQALAAEEQAKQTARQAEALERHNDYYQNTRPYYVINPKPIVRPRPTPFPRK
;
A
#
# COMPACT_ATOMS: atom_id res chain seq x y z
N MET A 1 -33.68 -40.21 21.05
CA MET A 1 -35.09 -39.94 20.74
C MET A 1 -35.84 -39.16 21.84
N ARG A 2 -35.56 -39.34 23.15
CA ARG A 2 -36.24 -38.59 24.23
C ARG A 2 -35.94 -37.09 24.29
N ILE A 3 -34.72 -36.67 23.92
CA ILE A 3 -34.34 -35.24 23.94
C ILE A 3 -35.02 -34.48 22.80
N SER A 4 -35.14 -35.10 21.63
CA SER A 4 -35.80 -34.51 20.45
C SER A 4 -37.30 -34.26 20.68
N THR A 5 -37.97 -35.13 21.43
CA THR A 5 -39.40 -34.94 21.79
C THR A 5 -39.62 -33.84 22.82
N ILE A 6 -38.68 -33.65 23.76
CA ILE A 6 -38.76 -32.58 24.78
C ILE A 6 -38.55 -31.21 24.13
N LEU A 7 -37.61 -31.10 23.20
CA LEU A 7 -37.34 -29.86 22.46
C LEU A 7 -38.53 -29.43 21.59
N ALA A 8 -39.17 -30.40 20.92
CA ALA A 8 -40.36 -30.14 20.11
C ALA A 8 -41.55 -29.67 20.96
N PHE A 9 -41.73 -30.23 22.16
CA PHE A 9 -42.82 -29.83 23.07
C PHE A 9 -42.62 -28.43 23.64
N PHE A 10 -41.37 -28.02 23.91
CA PHE A 10 -41.05 -26.67 24.39
C PHE A 10 -41.35 -25.57 23.37
N MET A 11 -41.28 -25.89 22.07
CA MET A 11 -41.54 -24.92 21.00
C MET A 11 -43.04 -24.60 20.85
N PHE A 12 -43.93 -25.47 21.32
CA PHE A 12 -45.40 -25.27 21.27
C PHE A 12 -45.97 -24.49 22.45
N ILE A 13 -45.20 -24.27 23.52
CA ILE A 13 -45.67 -23.57 24.73
C ILE A 13 -45.37 -22.05 24.66
N ALA A 14 -44.64 -21.58 23.65
CA ALA A 14 -44.43 -20.15 23.46
C ALA A 14 -45.79 -19.50 23.12
N PRO A 15 -46.38 -18.67 24.00
CA PRO A 15 -47.57 -17.92 23.64
C PRO A 15 -47.21 -17.04 22.45
N ALA A 16 -47.97 -17.15 21.35
CA ALA A 16 -47.95 -16.19 20.27
C ALA A 16 -48.49 -14.85 20.83
N ALA A 17 -47.62 -14.12 21.52
CA ALA A 17 -47.91 -12.80 22.01
C ALA A 17 -47.89 -11.85 20.82
N TYR A 18 -49.06 -11.71 20.18
CA TYR A 18 -49.36 -10.52 19.38
C TYR A 18 -49.40 -9.35 20.37
N ALA A 19 -48.24 -8.74 20.61
CA ALA A 19 -48.09 -7.68 21.58
C ALA A 19 -48.60 -6.37 20.96
N GLU A 20 -49.81 -5.97 21.32
CA GLU A 20 -50.30 -4.61 21.13
C GLU A 20 -49.40 -3.67 21.94
N ILE A 21 -48.75 -2.72 21.26
CA ILE A 21 -47.89 -1.74 21.92
C ILE A 21 -48.78 -0.58 22.31
N TYR A 22 -48.70 -0.14 23.57
CA TYR A 22 -49.47 0.99 24.07
C TYR A 22 -48.56 2.19 24.30
N LYS A 23 -49.01 3.36 23.83
CA LYS A 23 -48.37 4.65 24.13
C LYS A 23 -48.94 5.19 25.43
N CYS A 24 -48.07 5.40 26.40
CA CYS A 24 -48.42 5.87 27.72
C CYS A 24 -47.79 7.22 28.03
N GLY A 25 -48.61 8.18 28.46
CA GLY A 25 -48.15 9.48 28.94
C GLY A 25 -48.27 9.60 30.45
N GLN A 26 -47.17 9.82 31.16
CA GLN A 26 -47.17 10.25 32.56
C GLN A 26 -46.22 11.44 32.72
N ASN A 27 -46.69 12.51 33.40
CA ASN A 27 -45.89 13.70 33.71
C ASN A 27 -45.16 14.33 32.50
N GLY A 28 -45.78 14.30 31.31
CA GLY A 28 -45.20 14.84 30.07
C GLY A 28 -44.18 13.93 29.36
N GLN A 29 -43.81 12.78 29.94
CA GLN A 29 -42.97 11.78 29.28
C GLN A 29 -43.82 10.70 28.61
N ILE A 30 -43.41 10.31 27.40
CA ILE A 30 -44.05 9.27 26.59
C ILE A 30 -43.22 7.99 26.71
N SER A 31 -43.83 6.91 27.14
CA SER A 31 -43.25 5.56 27.18
C SER A 31 -44.09 4.59 26.36
N TYR A 32 -43.46 3.57 25.79
CA TYR A 32 -44.14 2.51 25.05
C TYR A 32 -44.06 1.22 25.86
N GLN A 33 -45.21 0.59 26.10
CA GLN A 33 -45.32 -0.60 26.95
C GLN A 33 -46.18 -1.67 26.28
N ASP A 34 -45.96 -2.93 26.64
CA ASP A 34 -46.73 -4.10 26.21
C ASP A 34 -48.09 -4.21 26.92
N LYS A 35 -48.30 -3.42 27.97
CA LYS A 35 -49.51 -3.42 28.81
C LYS A 35 -50.18 -2.04 28.83
N PRO A 36 -51.52 -1.99 28.95
CA PRO A 36 -52.23 -0.73 29.09
C PRO A 36 -51.85 -0.02 30.40
N CYS A 37 -51.61 1.28 30.32
CA CYS A 37 -51.26 2.11 31.46
C CYS A 37 -52.48 2.46 32.32
N LYS A 38 -52.26 2.55 33.65
CA LYS A 38 -53.31 2.77 34.66
C LYS A 38 -54.20 4.01 34.43
N THR A 39 -53.69 5.04 33.76
CA THR A 39 -54.35 6.35 33.66
C THR A 39 -54.82 6.68 32.25
N SER A 40 -54.01 6.45 31.22
CA SER A 40 -54.42 6.59 29.82
C SER A 40 -53.50 5.76 28.92
N SER A 41 -54.07 4.82 28.18
CA SER A 41 -53.38 4.02 27.17
C SER A 41 -54.00 4.25 25.81
N ILE A 42 -53.18 4.66 24.84
CA ILE A 42 -53.58 4.70 23.43
C ILE A 42 -52.85 3.55 22.76
N GLU A 43 -53.57 2.67 22.08
CA GLU A 43 -52.95 1.63 21.26
C GLU A 43 -52.10 2.29 20.17
N PHE A 44 -50.81 1.95 20.15
CA PHE A 44 -49.88 2.39 19.13
C PHE A 44 -50.04 1.47 17.92
N THR A 45 -50.79 1.96 16.94
CA THR A 45 -50.78 1.39 15.60
C THR A 45 -49.64 2.04 14.81
N PRO A 46 -48.61 1.27 14.39
CA PRO A 46 -47.62 1.78 13.46
C PRO A 46 -48.36 2.32 12.23
N SER A 47 -48.01 3.53 11.78
CA SER A 47 -48.53 4.06 10.53
C SER A 47 -48.26 3.05 9.42
N LYS A 48 -49.32 2.60 8.73
CA LYS A 48 -49.21 1.61 7.66
C LYS A 48 -48.13 2.02 6.68
N ASP A 49 -47.27 1.05 6.39
CA ASP A 49 -46.12 1.13 5.52
C ASP A 49 -46.35 1.98 4.26
N ILE A 50 -45.29 2.73 3.94
CA ILE A 50 -45.08 3.51 2.72
C ILE A 50 -45.77 2.83 1.52
N SER A 51 -46.63 3.57 0.80
CA SER A 51 -47.40 2.97 -0.30
C SER A 51 -46.49 2.28 -1.32
N THR A 52 -46.94 1.17 -1.91
CA THR A 52 -46.19 0.42 -2.94
C THR A 52 -45.74 1.32 -4.09
N ARG A 53 -46.56 2.31 -4.48
CA ARG A 53 -46.21 3.31 -5.49
C ARG A 53 -45.04 4.21 -5.05
N GLN A 54 -45.02 4.64 -3.79
CA GLN A 54 -43.89 5.41 -3.24
C GLN A 54 -42.61 4.58 -3.18
N GLN A 55 -42.71 3.29 -2.80
CA GLN A 55 -41.56 2.39 -2.79
C GLN A 55 -41.00 2.16 -4.21
N GLN A 56 -41.85 1.96 -5.20
CA GLN A 56 -41.44 1.82 -6.61
C GLN A 56 -40.75 3.09 -7.12
N SER A 57 -41.33 4.27 -6.89
CA SER A 57 -40.72 5.54 -7.28
C SER A 57 -39.35 5.76 -6.60
N ALA A 58 -39.23 5.41 -5.31
CA ALA A 58 -37.95 5.50 -4.61
C ALA A 58 -36.91 4.52 -5.18
N ALA A 59 -37.32 3.29 -5.52
CA ALA A 59 -36.45 2.29 -6.12
C ALA A 59 -35.96 2.71 -7.52
N GLU A 60 -36.83 3.32 -8.33
CA GLU A 60 -36.47 3.85 -9.65
C GLU A 60 -35.46 5.00 -9.54
N LYS A 61 -35.70 5.96 -8.65
CA LYS A 61 -34.74 7.05 -8.38
C LYS A 61 -33.40 6.54 -7.88
N LEU A 62 -33.40 5.55 -7.00
CA LEU A 62 -32.16 4.94 -6.52
C LEU A 62 -31.40 4.27 -7.66
N LYS A 63 -32.09 3.56 -8.55
CA LYS A 63 -31.47 2.93 -9.73
C LYS A 63 -30.86 3.98 -10.67
N SER A 64 -31.56 5.08 -10.95
CA SER A 64 -31.01 6.14 -11.81
C SER A 64 -29.79 6.81 -11.19
N ASP A 65 -29.83 7.08 -9.88
CA ASP A 65 -28.71 7.70 -9.17
C ASP A 65 -27.48 6.79 -9.12
N LEU A 66 -27.69 5.49 -8.91
CA LEU A 66 -26.63 4.50 -8.95
C LEU A 66 -26.02 4.39 -10.36
N ALA A 67 -26.84 4.41 -11.40
CA ALA A 67 -26.36 4.40 -12.78
C ALA A 67 -25.48 5.64 -13.07
N LEU A 68 -25.94 6.83 -12.67
CA LEU A 68 -25.18 8.07 -12.83
C LEU A 68 -23.84 8.01 -12.08
N ARG A 69 -23.86 7.58 -10.82
CA ARG A 69 -22.64 7.46 -10.00
C ARG A 69 -21.65 6.44 -10.57
N ASN A 70 -22.14 5.32 -11.07
CA ASN A 70 -21.30 4.30 -11.67
C ASN A 70 -20.64 4.81 -12.95
N GLU A 71 -21.38 5.55 -13.77
CA GLU A 71 -20.82 6.16 -14.98
C GLU A 71 -19.76 7.22 -14.65
N GLN A 72 -20.02 8.09 -13.67
CA GLN A 72 -19.03 9.05 -13.18
C GLN A 72 -17.76 8.37 -12.66
N LYS A 73 -17.90 7.27 -11.92
CA LYS A 73 -16.77 6.47 -11.44
C LYS A 73 -15.98 5.86 -12.58
N ARG A 74 -16.66 5.31 -13.60
CA ARG A 74 -16.03 4.72 -14.78
C ARG A 74 -15.19 5.76 -15.53
N VAL A 75 -15.77 6.93 -15.82
CA VAL A 75 -15.07 8.03 -16.49
C VAL A 75 -13.88 8.53 -15.67
N ALA A 76 -14.05 8.71 -14.37
CA ALA A 76 -12.96 9.13 -13.49
C ALA A 76 -11.83 8.10 -13.41
N GLN A 77 -12.17 6.81 -13.44
CA GLN A 77 -11.19 5.73 -13.43
C GLN A 77 -10.43 5.66 -14.76
N GLU A 78 -11.12 5.76 -15.90
CA GLU A 78 -10.48 5.82 -17.22
C GLU A 78 -9.52 7.01 -17.35
N ALA A 79 -9.89 8.18 -16.80
CA ALA A 79 -9.01 9.35 -16.78
C ALA A 79 -7.74 9.08 -15.94
N LYS A 80 -7.90 8.50 -14.74
CA LYS A 80 -6.77 8.15 -13.86
C LYS A 80 -5.85 7.10 -14.49
N ASP A 81 -6.41 6.11 -15.18
CA ASP A 81 -5.61 5.06 -15.82
C ASP A 81 -4.83 5.62 -17.00
N LYS A 82 -5.43 6.50 -17.81
CA LYS A 82 -4.72 7.24 -18.87
C LYS A 82 -3.57 8.08 -18.30
N GLU A 83 -3.84 8.84 -17.23
CA GLU A 83 -2.82 9.65 -16.57
C GLU A 83 -1.68 8.79 -16.01
N ARG A 84 -1.99 7.64 -15.40
CA ARG A 84 -0.97 6.71 -14.88
C ARG A 84 -0.06 6.21 -16.00
N ILE A 85 -0.64 5.87 -17.16
CA ILE A 85 0.13 5.41 -18.32
C ILE A 85 1.05 6.52 -18.82
N LEU A 86 0.55 7.75 -18.94
CA LEU A 86 1.35 8.90 -19.37
C LEU A 86 2.52 9.16 -18.40
N ARG A 87 2.26 9.23 -17.09
CA ARG A 87 3.33 9.42 -16.11
C ARG A 87 4.36 8.28 -16.12
N ALA A 88 3.93 7.05 -16.36
CA ALA A 88 4.86 5.92 -16.47
C ALA A 88 5.75 6.03 -17.71
N GLN A 89 5.21 6.53 -18.83
CA GLN A 89 5.98 6.81 -20.04
C GLN A 89 6.97 7.97 -19.83
N GLU A 90 6.53 9.06 -19.21
CA GLU A 90 7.38 10.20 -18.84
C GLU A 90 8.53 9.75 -17.93
N ALA A 91 8.23 9.01 -16.86
CA ALA A 91 9.24 8.50 -15.94
C ALA A 91 10.25 7.57 -16.64
N LYS A 92 9.80 6.76 -17.60
CA LYS A 92 10.68 5.90 -18.40
C LYS A 92 11.57 6.72 -19.33
N ALA A 93 11.04 7.75 -19.97
CA ALA A 93 11.81 8.66 -20.83
C ALA A 93 12.85 9.44 -20.02
N ASP A 94 12.48 9.97 -18.86
CA ASP A 94 13.38 10.67 -17.95
C ASP A 94 14.50 9.75 -17.44
N ALA A 95 14.17 8.52 -17.07
CA ALA A 95 15.17 7.53 -16.65
C ALA A 95 16.15 7.21 -17.79
N ALA A 96 15.65 7.01 -19.01
CA ALA A 96 16.50 6.77 -20.18
C ALA A 96 17.41 7.97 -20.49
N TYR A 97 16.89 9.20 -20.39
CA TYR A 97 17.68 10.41 -20.58
C TYR A 97 18.80 10.54 -19.54
N ARG A 98 18.49 10.32 -18.26
CA ARG A 98 19.50 10.33 -17.18
C ARG A 98 20.55 9.24 -17.35
N GLN A 99 20.15 8.05 -17.79
CA GLN A 99 21.08 6.97 -18.08
C GLN A 99 22.01 7.32 -19.25
N ALA A 100 21.49 7.95 -20.31
CA ALA A 100 22.30 8.40 -21.43
C ALA A 100 23.34 9.45 -20.99
N LEU A 101 22.95 10.42 -20.17
CA LEU A 101 23.88 11.41 -19.60
C LEU A 101 24.96 10.75 -18.74
N ALA A 102 24.56 9.86 -17.83
CA ALA A 102 25.50 9.14 -16.98
C ALA A 102 26.49 8.29 -17.79
N ALA A 103 26.01 7.63 -18.85
CA ALA A 103 26.86 6.85 -19.76
C ALA A 103 27.85 7.74 -20.52
N GLU A 104 27.41 8.93 -20.97
CA GLU A 104 28.29 9.91 -21.63
C GLU A 104 29.38 10.41 -20.67
N GLU A 105 29.02 10.75 -19.44
CA GLU A 105 29.98 11.16 -18.41
C GLU A 105 30.97 10.05 -18.06
N GLN A 106 30.49 8.82 -17.90
CA GLN A 106 31.34 7.65 -17.66
C GLN A 106 32.29 7.40 -18.82
N ALA A 107 31.82 7.52 -20.06
CA ALA A 107 32.65 7.39 -21.25
C ALA A 107 33.75 8.46 -21.30
N LYS A 108 33.41 9.72 -20.99
CA LYS A 108 34.38 10.82 -20.90
C LYS A 108 35.43 10.58 -19.82
N GLN A 109 35.03 10.10 -18.65
CA GLN A 109 35.97 9.76 -17.58
C GLN A 109 36.89 8.61 -17.97
N THR A 110 36.34 7.56 -18.59
CA THR A 110 37.10 6.40 -19.06
C THR A 110 38.13 6.81 -20.12
N ALA A 111 37.74 7.67 -21.07
CA ALA A 111 38.65 8.21 -22.07
C ALA A 111 39.83 8.99 -21.44
N ARG A 112 39.56 9.82 -20.44
CA ARG A 112 40.62 10.56 -19.72
C ARG A 112 41.58 9.63 -18.98
N GLN A 113 41.06 8.57 -18.36
CA GLN A 113 41.90 7.58 -17.68
C GLN A 113 42.76 6.80 -18.66
N ALA A 114 42.19 6.39 -19.80
CA ALA A 114 42.93 5.73 -20.87
C ALA A 114 44.06 6.62 -21.41
N GLU A 115 43.76 7.89 -21.72
CA GLU A 115 44.77 8.85 -22.18
C GLU A 115 45.87 9.08 -21.14
N ALA A 116 45.52 9.15 -19.85
CA ALA A 116 46.51 9.28 -18.78
C ALA A 116 47.43 8.05 -18.69
N LEU A 117 46.86 6.84 -18.86
CA LEU A 117 47.62 5.60 -18.87
C LEU A 117 48.52 5.49 -20.11
N GLU A 118 48.03 5.89 -21.28
CA GLU A 118 48.82 5.92 -22.53
C GLU A 118 50.01 6.88 -22.40
N ARG A 119 49.80 8.10 -21.87
CA ARG A 119 50.90 9.05 -21.62
C ARG A 119 51.93 8.51 -20.63
N HIS A 120 51.48 7.83 -19.58
CA HIS A 120 52.38 7.19 -18.62
C HIS A 120 53.21 6.10 -19.31
N ASN A 121 52.56 5.19 -20.05
CA ASN A 121 53.24 4.13 -20.77
C ASN A 121 54.27 4.66 -21.79
N ASP A 122 53.92 5.70 -22.55
CA ASP A 122 54.82 6.33 -23.52
C ASP A 122 56.05 6.95 -22.84
N TYR A 123 55.86 7.60 -21.68
CA TYR A 123 56.97 8.11 -20.87
C TYR A 123 57.96 6.99 -20.50
N TYR A 124 57.49 5.84 -20.01
CA TYR A 124 58.37 4.72 -19.63
C TYR A 124 58.98 3.96 -20.81
N GLN A 125 58.32 3.93 -21.98
CA GLN A 125 58.92 3.35 -23.19
C GLN A 125 60.07 4.22 -23.71
N ASN A 126 59.91 5.55 -23.66
CA ASN A 126 60.91 6.48 -24.18
C ASN A 126 62.02 6.82 -23.17
N THR A 127 61.79 6.65 -21.87
CA THR A 127 62.83 6.76 -20.84
C THR A 127 63.39 5.39 -20.50
N ARG A 128 64.57 5.04 -21.02
CA ARG A 128 65.29 3.83 -20.57
C ARG A 128 65.56 3.96 -19.06
N PRO A 129 65.01 3.08 -18.20
CA PRO A 129 65.34 3.12 -16.79
C PRO A 129 66.82 2.76 -16.63
N TYR A 130 67.62 3.70 -16.15
CA TYR A 130 68.97 3.42 -15.66
C TYR A 130 68.82 2.53 -14.42
N TYR A 131 68.97 1.22 -14.59
CA TYR A 131 69.08 0.31 -13.47
C TYR A 131 70.39 0.60 -12.73
N VAL A 132 70.30 1.14 -11.52
CA VAL A 132 71.43 1.19 -10.60
C VAL A 132 71.69 -0.24 -10.13
N ILE A 133 72.70 -0.89 -10.71
CA ILE A 133 73.22 -2.16 -10.20
C ILE A 133 73.87 -1.83 -8.85
N ASN A 134 73.16 -2.08 -7.75
CA ASN A 134 73.73 -1.92 -6.42
C ASN A 134 75.01 -2.77 -6.35
N PRO A 135 76.19 -2.17 -6.09
CA PRO A 135 77.41 -2.94 -5.99
C PRO A 135 77.27 -3.94 -4.83
N LYS A 136 77.65 -5.20 -5.08
CA LYS A 136 77.60 -6.26 -4.06
C LYS A 136 78.32 -5.78 -2.79
N PRO A 137 77.74 -5.97 -1.59
CA PRO A 137 78.35 -5.51 -0.35
C PRO A 137 79.73 -6.17 -0.17
N ILE A 138 80.75 -5.34 0.04
CA ILE A 138 82.11 -5.80 0.33
C ILE A 138 82.08 -6.51 1.68
N VAL A 139 82.20 -7.83 1.68
CA VAL A 139 82.31 -8.64 2.89
C VAL A 139 83.69 -8.38 3.49
N ARG A 140 83.74 -7.71 4.65
CA ARG A 140 85.01 -7.50 5.36
C ARG A 140 85.53 -8.84 5.87
N PRO A 141 86.82 -9.19 5.65
CA PRO A 141 87.37 -10.43 6.17
C PRO A 141 87.34 -10.44 7.70
N ARG A 142 86.91 -11.57 8.27
CA ARG A 142 86.82 -11.79 9.72
C ARG A 142 88.24 -11.85 10.30
N PRO A 143 88.60 -11.06 11.31
CA PRO A 143 89.95 -11.10 11.88
C PRO A 143 90.20 -12.47 12.53
N THR A 144 91.31 -13.11 12.16
CA THR A 144 91.78 -14.35 12.77
C THR A 144 92.26 -14.06 14.20
N PRO A 145 91.89 -14.88 15.20
CA PRO A 145 92.36 -14.68 16.56
C PRO A 145 93.87 -14.97 16.66
N PHE A 146 94.60 -14.06 17.30
CA PHE A 146 96.02 -14.22 17.57
C PHE A 146 96.29 -15.45 18.47
N PRO A 147 97.34 -16.25 18.18
CA PRO A 147 97.70 -17.38 19.02
C PRO A 147 98.29 -16.88 20.35
N ARG A 148 97.72 -17.34 21.46
CA ARG A 148 98.28 -17.10 22.80
C ARG A 148 99.54 -17.95 23.00
N LYS A 149 100.66 -17.32 23.35
CA LYS A 149 101.78 -17.93 24.08
C LYS A 149 102.23 -16.95 25.15
#